data_AF-A0A9J6DEE5-F1
#
_entry.id   AF-A0A9J6DEE5-F1
#
_cell.length_a   1.000
_cell.length_b   1.000
_cell.length_c   1.000
_cell.angle_alpha   90.00
_cell.angle_beta   90.00
_cell.angle_gamma   90.00
#
_symmetry.space_group_name_H-M   'P 1'
#
loop_
_entity.id
_entity.type
_entity.pdbx_description
1 polymer ?
#
loop_
_entity_poly.entity_id
_entity_poly.type
_entity_poly.pdbx_seq_one_letter_code
_entity_poly.pdbx_strand_id
1 'polypeptide(L)'
;MYVLHPSFHLSENMGEALDPYYVRWFKRSTYIFRMVIGYSAPLFCVPLIKVGDKSLRCLYVLIVTYEQLLFGTVHPGVASFLPFVYLPLLEIDTMSEVCNKYFTVRSPT
;
A
#
# COMPACT_ATOMS: atom_id res chain seq x y z
N MET A 1 8.18 -0.06 -42.94
CA MET A 1 9.61 -0.36 -43.08
C MET A 1 10.29 0.10 -41.80
N TYR A 2 10.57 -0.83 -40.88
CA TYR A 2 11.27 -0.52 -39.63
C TYR A 2 12.77 -0.65 -39.88
N VAL A 3 13.51 0.44 -39.67
CA VAL A 3 14.96 0.46 -39.79
C VAL A 3 15.55 -0.12 -38.51
N LEU A 4 16.08 -1.34 -38.59
CA LEU A 4 16.96 -1.94 -37.60
C LEU A 4 18.36 -1.34 -37.80
N HIS A 5 18.83 -0.53 -36.85
CA HIS A 5 20.23 -0.12 -36.80
C HIS A 5 21.07 -1.27 -36.21
N PRO A 6 22.07 -1.80 -36.92
CA PRO A 6 22.95 -2.83 -36.39
C PRO A 6 24.11 -2.19 -35.62
N SER A 7 24.81 -3.00 -34.82
CA SER A 7 26.12 -2.71 -34.22
C SER A 7 26.09 -2.13 -32.79
N PHE A 8 25.58 -2.91 -31.84
CA PHE A 8 26.23 -2.99 -30.53
C PHE A 8 27.30 -4.08 -30.62
N HIS A 9 28.56 -3.69 -30.57
CA HIS A 9 29.69 -4.60 -30.43
C HIS A 9 29.49 -5.43 -29.15
N LEU A 10 29.31 -6.75 -29.31
CA LEU A 10 29.44 -7.71 -28.23
C LEU A 10 30.89 -7.65 -27.72
N SER A 11 31.07 -7.12 -26.52
CA SER A 11 32.26 -7.35 -25.72
C SER A 11 32.03 -8.62 -24.91
N GLU A 12 32.80 -9.66 -25.23
CA GLU A 12 32.91 -10.96 -24.57
C GLU A 12 33.44 -10.83 -23.13
N ASN A 13 32.68 -10.21 -22.23
CA ASN A 13 33.00 -10.24 -20.80
C ASN A 13 31.73 -10.42 -19.96
N MET A 14 31.58 -11.66 -19.49
CA MET A 14 30.89 -12.08 -18.26
C MET A 14 29.74 -11.19 -17.77
N GLY A 15 28.52 -11.62 -18.06
CA GLY A 15 27.30 -11.16 -17.41
C GLY A 15 26.14 -11.83 -18.09
N GLU A 16 25.73 -12.99 -17.57
CA GLU A 16 24.55 -13.73 -18.02
C GLU A 16 23.42 -12.76 -18.35
N ALA A 17 23.01 -12.71 -19.62
CA ALA A 17 21.89 -11.89 -20.05
C ALA A 17 20.64 -12.43 -19.35
N LEU A 18 20.29 -11.84 -18.21
CA LEU A 18 19.10 -12.19 -17.45
C LEU A 18 17.90 -12.09 -18.40
N ASP A 19 17.22 -13.21 -18.64
CA ASP A 19 16.10 -13.26 -19.58
C ASP A 19 15.10 -12.14 -19.21
N PRO A 20 14.69 -11.29 -20.16
CA PRO A 20 13.69 -10.24 -19.89
C PRO A 20 12.37 -10.79 -19.33
N TYR A 21 12.12 -12.09 -19.46
CA TYR A 21 11.06 -12.80 -18.76
C TYR A 21 11.33 -12.92 -17.25
N TYR A 22 12.51 -13.39 -16.84
CA TYR A 22 12.89 -13.49 -15.42
C TYR A 22 12.87 -12.12 -14.73
N VAL A 23 13.36 -11.07 -15.39
CA VAL A 23 13.32 -9.69 -14.85
C VAL A 23 11.88 -9.25 -14.59
N ARG A 24 10.94 -9.53 -15.51
CA ARG A 24 9.52 -9.19 -15.34
C ARG A 24 8.87 -10.01 -14.22
N TRP A 25 9.16 -11.30 -14.15
CA TRP A 25 8.61 -12.20 -13.14
C TRP A 25 9.09 -11.83 -11.74
N PHE A 26 10.38 -11.50 -11.61
CA PHE A 26 10.97 -11.02 -10.36
C PHE A 26 10.35 -9.70 -9.91
N LYS A 27 10.22 -8.70 -10.81
CA LYS A 27 9.56 -7.42 -10.50
C LYS A 27 8.12 -7.62 -10.02
N ARG A 28 7.36 -8.50 -10.68
CA ARG A 28 5.98 -8.83 -10.29
C ARG A 28 5.92 -9.51 -8.93
N SER A 29 6.84 -10.44 -8.66
CA SER A 29 6.90 -11.16 -7.39
C SER A 29 7.27 -10.24 -6.23
N THR A 30 8.27 -9.37 -6.43
CA THR A 30 8.65 -8.34 -5.44
C THR A 30 7.49 -7.38 -5.17
N TYR A 31 6.73 -7.00 -6.20
CA TYR A 31 5.52 -6.18 -6.02
C TYR A 31 4.45 -6.91 -5.20
N ILE A 32 4.16 -8.17 -5.50
CA ILE A 32 3.19 -8.98 -4.76
C ILE A 32 3.64 -9.14 -3.31
N PHE A 33 4.90 -9.47 -3.08
CA PHE A 33 5.47 -9.63 -1.74
C PHE A 33 5.38 -8.33 -0.94
N ARG A 34 5.68 -7.19 -1.57
CA ARG A 34 5.52 -5.86 -0.97
C ARG A 34 4.07 -5.55 -0.62
N MET A 35 3.10 -5.92 -1.48
CA MET A 35 1.68 -5.76 -1.18
C MET A 35 1.23 -6.64 -0.01
N VAL A 36 1.63 -7.92 -0.01
CA VAL A 36 1.25 -8.87 1.05
C VAL A 36 1.81 -8.40 2.39
N ILE A 37 3.11 -8.12 2.48
CA ILE A 37 3.73 -7.65 3.72
C ILE A 37 3.21 -6.28 4.13
N GLY A 38 3.13 -5.33 3.20
CA GLY A 38 2.66 -3.98 3.48
C GLY A 38 1.20 -3.92 3.95
N TYR A 39 0.39 -4.92 3.58
CA TYR A 39 -0.98 -5.06 4.05
C TYR A 39 -1.08 -5.86 5.35
N SER A 40 -0.36 -6.98 5.48
CA SER A 40 -0.47 -7.86 6.63
C SER A 40 0.24 -7.32 7.87
N ALA A 41 1.41 -6.69 7.72
CA ALA A 41 2.20 -6.22 8.87
C ALA A 41 1.44 -5.21 9.74
N PRO A 42 0.74 -4.20 9.18
CA PRO A 42 -0.13 -3.34 9.98
C PRO A 42 -1.26 -4.11 10.69
N LEU A 43 -1.89 -5.08 10.03
CA LEU A 43 -2.97 -5.83 10.67
C LEU A 43 -2.47 -6.63 11.88
N PHE A 44 -1.27 -7.21 11.81
CA PHE A 44 -0.64 -7.88 12.95
C PHE A 44 -0.31 -6.95 14.12
N CYS A 45 -0.08 -5.65 13.86
CA CYS A 45 0.19 -4.66 14.91
C CYS A 45 -1.06 -4.14 15.62
N VAL A 46 -2.27 -4.37 15.07
CA VAL A 46 -3.53 -3.85 15.64
C VAL A 46 -3.73 -4.23 17.11
N PRO A 47 -3.58 -5.49 17.55
CA PRO A 47 -3.77 -5.86 18.96
C PRO A 47 -2.82 -5.13 19.90
N LEU A 48 -1.58 -4.87 19.47
CA LEU A 48 -0.58 -4.16 20.26
C LEU A 48 -0.97 -2.70 20.46
N ILE A 49 -1.44 -2.06 19.39
CA ILE A 49 -1.79 -0.64 19.39
C ILE A 49 -3.13 -0.37 20.10
N LYS A 50 -4.04 -1.36 20.12
CA LYS A 50 -5.31 -1.26 20.84
C LYS A 50 -5.16 -0.97 22.33
N VAL A 51 -4.07 -1.41 22.95
CA VAL A 51 -3.78 -1.19 24.38
C VAL A 51 -3.41 0.27 24.66
N GLY A 52 -2.99 1.03 23.64
CA GLY A 52 -2.57 2.42 23.79
C GLY A 52 -3.71 3.43 23.85
N ASP A 53 -3.35 4.66 24.23
CA ASP A 53 -4.28 5.79 24.25
C ASP A 53 -4.82 6.13 22.87
N LYS A 54 -5.95 6.83 22.82
CA LYS A 54 -6.62 7.24 21.57
C LYS A 54 -5.67 7.97 20.61
N SER A 55 -4.80 8.84 21.14
CA SER A 55 -3.81 9.58 20.34
C SER A 55 -2.80 8.65 19.65
N LEU A 56 -2.35 7.59 20.32
CA LEU A 56 -1.42 6.61 19.74
C LEU A 56 -2.12 5.82 18.63
N ARG A 57 -3.38 5.43 18.84
CA ARG A 57 -4.19 4.74 17.83
C ARG A 57 -4.40 5.62 16.59
N CYS A 58 -4.72 6.91 16.78
CA CYS A 58 -4.85 7.86 15.67
C CYS A 58 -3.52 8.04 14.90
N LEU A 59 -2.40 8.19 15.62
CA LEU A 59 -1.07 8.31 15.01
C LEU A 59 -0.74 7.06 14.19
N TYR A 60 -1.07 5.89 14.71
CA TYR A 60 -0.90 4.63 14.00
C TYR A 60 -1.68 4.57 12.68
N VAL A 61 -2.95 4.98 12.67
CA VAL A 61 -3.74 5.06 11.42
C VAL A 61 -3.08 5.98 10.40
N LEU A 62 -2.55 7.12 10.85
CA LEU A 62 -1.87 8.08 9.98
C LEU A 62 -0.59 7.49 9.38
N ILE A 63 0.26 6.86 10.20
CA ILE A 63 1.51 6.22 9.75
C ILE A 63 1.20 5.12 8.73
N VAL A 64 0.30 4.19 9.05
CA VAL A 64 -0.03 3.07 8.17
C VAL A 64 -0.60 3.55 6.84
N THR A 65 -1.50 4.53 6.85
CA THR A 65 -2.09 5.06 5.62
C THR A 65 -1.02 5.73 4.75
N TYR A 66 -0.12 6.50 5.36
CA TYR A 66 0.94 7.20 4.65
C TYR A 66 2.00 6.24 4.09
N GLU A 67 2.43 5.25 4.87
CA GLU A 67 3.32 4.18 4.41
C GLU A 67 2.69 3.42 3.24
N GLN A 68 1.40 3.08 3.32
CA GLN A 68 0.74 2.34 2.26
C GLN A 68 0.65 3.13 0.94
N LEU A 69 0.47 4.45 1.02
CA LEU A 69 0.54 5.37 -0.12
C LEU A 69 1.96 5.51 -0.68
N LEU A 70 2.96 5.79 0.18
CA LEU A 70 4.35 6.00 -0.23
C LEU A 70 4.95 4.77 -0.88
N PHE A 71 4.76 3.61 -0.27
CA PHE A 71 5.29 2.37 -0.79
C PHE A 71 4.43 1.81 -1.92
N GLY A 72 3.31 2.44 -2.30
CA GLY A 72 2.43 1.93 -3.36
C GLY A 72 2.07 0.47 -3.15
N THR A 73 1.76 0.11 -1.89
CA THR A 73 1.36 -1.26 -1.49
C THR A 73 -0.12 -1.51 -1.76
N VAL A 74 -0.88 -0.45 -2.01
CA VAL A 74 -2.29 -0.48 -2.39
C VAL A 74 -2.55 0.59 -3.43
N HIS A 75 -3.59 0.39 -4.23
CA HIS A 75 -4.07 1.42 -5.16
C HIS A 75 -4.43 2.69 -4.36
N PRO A 76 -4.09 3.91 -4.84
CA PRO A 76 -4.33 5.14 -4.09
C PRO A 76 -5.79 5.32 -3.65
N GLY A 77 -6.74 4.92 -4.50
CA GLY A 77 -8.16 4.93 -4.15
C GLY A 77 -8.51 3.98 -3.01
N VAL A 78 -7.86 2.81 -2.90
CA VAL A 78 -8.05 1.89 -1.77
C VAL A 78 -7.38 2.46 -0.52
N ALA A 79 -6.17 3.02 -0.67
CA ALA A 79 -5.43 3.68 0.40
C ALA A 79 -6.21 4.84 1.05
N SER A 80 -6.98 5.61 0.27
CA SER A 80 -7.86 6.65 0.84
C SER A 80 -9.01 6.11 1.68
N PHE A 81 -9.41 4.84 1.50
CA PHE A 81 -10.47 4.21 2.31
C PHE A 81 -9.97 3.52 3.58
N LEU A 82 -8.67 3.20 3.66
CA LEU A 82 -8.08 2.49 4.80
C LEU A 82 -8.27 3.17 6.17
N PRO A 83 -8.19 4.51 6.30
CA PRO A 83 -8.51 5.18 7.56
C PRO A 83 -9.90 4.80 8.09
N PHE A 84 -10.92 4.76 7.24
CA PHE A 84 -12.29 4.44 7.64
C PHE A 84 -12.46 2.98 8.08
N VAL A 85 -11.57 2.09 7.65
CA VAL A 85 -11.51 0.70 8.10
C VAL A 85 -10.81 0.61 9.45
N TYR A 86 -9.68 1.31 9.63
CA TYR A 86 -8.91 1.27 10.88
C TYR A 86 -9.55 2.00 12.05
N LEU A 87 -10.30 3.08 11.82
CA LEU A 87 -10.99 3.85 12.86
C LEU A 87 -11.89 2.94 13.76
N PRO A 88 -12.84 2.17 13.21
CA PRO A 88 -13.64 1.24 14.01
C PRO A 88 -12.84 0.04 14.50
N LEU A 89 -11.88 -0.46 13.71
CA LEU A 89 -11.01 -1.58 14.11
C LEU A 89 -10.20 -1.27 15.36
N LEU A 90 -9.74 -0.02 15.54
CA LEU A 90 -8.97 0.44 16.69
C LEU A 90 -9.84 1.09 17.78
N GLU A 91 -11.16 1.01 17.65
CA GLU A 91 -12.13 1.57 18.60
C GLU A 91 -11.89 3.08 18.83
N ILE A 92 -11.50 3.80 17.77
CA ILE A 92 -11.30 5.26 17.80
C ILE A 92 -12.66 5.95 17.69
N ASP A 93 -13.44 5.53 16.70
CA ASP A 93 -14.82 5.92 16.42
C ASP A 93 -15.61 4.66 16.01
N THR A 94 -16.90 4.59 16.32
CA THR A 94 -17.77 3.51 15.87
C THR A 94 -18.09 3.61 14.38
N MET A 95 -18.44 2.50 13.73
CA MET A 95 -18.83 2.52 12.30
C MET A 95 -20.00 3.49 12.05
N SER A 96 -20.97 3.56 12.97
CA SER A 96 -22.09 4.50 12.89
C SER A 96 -21.62 5.96 12.94
N GLU A 97 -20.68 6.30 13.82
CA GLU A 97 -20.10 7.65 13.88
C GLU A 97 -19.32 8.00 12.62
N VAL A 98 -18.54 7.06 12.07
CA VAL A 98 -17.82 7.27 10.82
C VAL A 98 -18.79 7.54 9.66
N CYS A 99 -19.85 6.73 9.54
CA CYS A 99 -20.91 6.94 8.53
C CYS A 99 -21.57 8.32 8.68
N ASN A 100 -21.93 8.70 9.90
CA ASN A 100 -22.59 9.97 10.18
C ASN A 100 -21.70 11.20 9.97
N LYS A 101 -20.40 11.10 10.29
CA LYS A 101 -19.46 12.22 10.15
C LYS A 101 -19.00 12.44 8.71
N TYR A 102 -18.77 11.36 7.96
CA TYR A 102 -18.06 11.45 6.68
C TYR A 102 -18.93 11.14 5.45
N PHE A 103 -20.02 10.40 5.61
CA PHE A 103 -20.80 9.89 4.47
C PHE A 103 -22.24 10.38 4.43
N THR A 104 -22.70 11.11 5.46
CA THR A 104 -24.08 11.60 5.53
C THR A 104 -24.11 13.09 5.20
N VAL A 105 -24.80 13.47 4.12
CA VAL A 105 -25.03 14.87 3.79
C VAL A 105 -26.04 15.44 4.79
N ARG A 106 -25.56 16.28 5.70
CA ARG A 106 -26.48 17.03 6.58
C ARG A 106 -27.21 18.05 5.73
N SER A 107 -28.51 17.86 5.54
CA SER A 107 -29.37 18.88 4.94
C SER A 107 -29.28 20.14 5.80
N PRO A 108 -28.93 21.31 5.24
CA PRO A 108 -28.98 22.55 5.99
C PRO A 108 -30.44 22.82 6.38
N THR A 109 -30.70 22.89 7.68
CA THR A 109 -31.94 23.41 8.27
C THR A 109 -31.97 24.92 8.21
#